data_AF-A0A957A6F5-F1
#
_entry.id   AF-A0A957A6F5-F1
#
_cell.length_a   1.000
_cell.length_b   1.000
_cell.length_c   1.000
_cell.angle_alpha   90.00
_cell.angle_beta   90.00
_cell.angle_gamma   90.00
#
_symmetry.space_group_name_H-M   'P 1'
#
loop_
_entity.id
_entity.type
_entity.pdbx_description
1 polymer ?
#
loop_
_entity_poly.entity_id
_entity_poly.type
_entity_poly.pdbx_seq_one_letter_code
_entity_poly.pdbx_strand_id
1 'polypeptide(L)' 'MERAPLLIVDGDNLAHRAYHSTPKTVKGADGRPINAIVGFFGMLANLWAAERPRAVFVAWDT' A
#
# COMPACT_ATOMS: atom_id res chain seq x y z
N MET A 1 -27.21 -1.90 11.99
CA MET A 1 -26.34 -1.59 10.83
C MET A 1 -25.04 -2.33 11.03
N GLU A 2 -24.61 -3.09 10.04
CA GLU A 2 -23.30 -3.73 10.06
C GLU A 2 -22.22 -2.66 10.00
N ARG A 3 -21.17 -2.78 10.83
CA ARG A 3 -20.09 -1.80 10.87
C ARG A 3 -19.17 -2.04 9.68
N ALA A 4 -18.78 -0.98 8.97
CA ALA A 4 -17.77 -1.06 7.92
C ALA A 4 -16.47 -1.70 8.44
N PRO A 5 -15.75 -2.48 7.62
CA PRO A 5 -14.63 -3.29 8.08
C PRO A 5 -13.46 -2.44 8.58
N LEU A 6 -12.66 -3.00 9.49
CA LEU A 6 -11.33 -2.46 9.82
C LEU A 6 -10.32 -3.20 8.94
N LEU A 7 -9.62 -2.47 8.07
CA LEU A 7 -8.61 -3.06 7.22
C LEU A 7 -7.27 -3.09 7.96
N ILE A 8 -6.77 -4.29 8.26
CA ILE A 8 -5.45 -4.50 8.87
C ILE A 8 -4.51 -5.04 7.80
N VAL A 9 -3.37 -4.38 7.63
CA VAL A 9 -2.40 -4.65 6.56
C VAL A 9 -1.05 -5.00 7.18
N ASP A 10 -0.49 -6.12 6.72
CA ASP A 10 0.93 -6.44 6.89
C ASP A 10 1.76 -5.53 5.97
N GLY A 11 2.42 -4.54 6.57
CA GLY A 11 3.14 -3.48 5.87
C GLY A 11 4.37 -4.00 5.14
N ASP A 12 5.18 -4.84 5.78
CA ASP A 12 6.40 -5.39 5.19
C ASP A 12 6.10 -6.32 4.02
N ASN A 13 5.08 -7.18 4.15
CA ASN A 13 4.66 -8.03 3.05
C ASN A 13 4.15 -7.23 1.86
N LEU A 14 3.31 -6.21 2.11
CA LEU A 14 2.73 -5.40 1.04
C LEU A 14 3.80 -4.49 0.39
N ALA A 15 4.72 -3.92 1.17
CA ALA A 15 5.83 -3.12 0.66
C ALA A 15 6.80 -3.97 -0.18
N HIS A 16 7.10 -5.18 0.26
CA HIS A 16 7.91 -6.14 -0.50
C HIS A 16 7.26 -6.47 -1.85
N ARG A 17 5.94 -6.71 -1.87
CA ARG A 17 5.18 -6.93 -3.13
C ARG A 17 5.18 -5.69 -4.02
N ALA A 18 4.98 -4.51 -3.45
CA ALA A 18 4.98 -3.26 -4.20
C ALA A 18 6.33 -2.99 -4.88
N TYR A 19 7.44 -3.22 -4.17
CA TYR A 19 8.79 -3.05 -4.69
C TYR A 19 9.10 -3.98 -5.89
N HIS A 20 8.61 -5.23 -5.86
CA HIS A 20 8.87 -6.20 -6.93
C HIS A 20 7.88 -6.16 -8.09
N SER A 21 6.65 -5.69 -7.86
CA SER A 21 5.62 -5.61 -8.90
C SER A 21 5.65 -4.29 -9.69
N THR A 22 6.12 -3.20 -9.09
CA THR A 22 6.14 -1.89 -9.74
C THR A 22 7.50 -1.62 -10.40
N PRO A 23 7.54 -1.19 -11.68
CA PRO A 23 8.80 -0.93 -12.39
C PRO A 23 9.68 0.14 -11.71
N LYS A 24 10.99 -0.13 -11.60
CA LYS A 24 11.98 0.82 -11.03
C LYS A 24 12.23 2.07 -11.88
N THR A 25 11.63 2.14 -13.07
CA THR A 25 11.59 3.34 -13.91
C THR A 25 10.70 4.44 -13.32
N VAL A 26 9.80 4.09 -12.41
CA VAL A 26 9.02 5.06 -11.62
C VAL A 26 9.96 5.75 -10.64
N LYS A 27 10.25 7.03 -10.90
CA LYS A 27 11.26 7.82 -10.21
C LYS A 27 10.68 9.10 -9.60
N GLY A 28 11.26 9.52 -8.48
CA GLY A 28 10.99 10.82 -7.87
C GLY A 28 11.72 11.96 -8.58
N ALA A 29 11.52 13.18 -8.09
CA ALA A 29 12.14 14.39 -8.64
C ALA A 29 13.68 14.37 -8.60
N ASP A 30 14.27 13.60 -7.68
CA ASP A 30 15.71 13.40 -7.54
C ASP A 30 16.26 12.23 -8.38
N GLY A 31 15.42 11.61 -9.23
CA GLY A 31 15.78 10.50 -10.10
C GLY A 31 15.90 9.14 -9.40
N ARG A 32 15.67 9.07 -8.07
CA ARG A 32 15.69 7.81 -7.32
C ARG A 32 14.40 7.03 -7.54
N PRO A 33 14.44 5.68 -7.59
CA PRO A 33 13.24 4.88 -7.68
C PRO A 33 12.31 5.11 -6.48
N ILE A 34 11.02 5.34 -6.77
CA ILE A 34 9.95 5.43 -5.77
C ILE A 34 8.86 4.38 -6.01
N ASN A 35 9.20 3.33 -6.79
CA ASN A 35 8.28 2.30 -7.25
C ASN A 35 7.58 1.56 -6.10
N ALA A 36 8.28 1.30 -4.99
CA ALA A 36 7.67 0.69 -3.81
C ALA A 36 6.61 1.61 -3.17
N ILE A 37 6.87 2.91 -3.08
CA ILE A 37 5.94 3.90 -2.52
C ILE A 37 4.68 3.96 -3.39
N VAL A 38 4.85 4.14 -4.70
CA VAL A 38 3.73 4.24 -5.64
C VAL A 38 2.91 2.93 -5.67
N GLY A 39 3.58 1.78 -5.72
CA GLY A 39 2.92 0.47 -5.70
C GLY A 39 2.14 0.23 -4.42
N PHE A 40 2.73 0.54 -3.26
CA PHE A 40 2.12 0.30 -1.95
C PHE A 40 0.85 1.13 -1.77
N PHE A 41 0.93 2.44 -2.02
CA PHE A 41 -0.24 3.32 -1.90
C PHE A 41 -1.29 3.04 -2.98
N GLY A 42 -0.89 2.61 -4.18
CA GLY A 42 -1.83 2.16 -5.21
C GLY A 42 -2.63 0.92 -4.77
N MET A 43 -1.96 -0.07 -4.18
CA MET A 43 -2.62 -1.25 -3.62
C MET A 43 -3.56 -0.89 -2.46
N LEU A 44 -3.13 -0.03 -1.54
CA LEU A 44 -3.98 0.45 -0.44
C LEU A 44 -5.20 1.23 -0.96
N ALA A 45 -5.04 2.10 -1.94
CA ALA A 45 -6.14 2.86 -2.53
C ALA A 45 -7.17 1.94 -3.19
N ASN A 46 -6.72 0.90 -3.89
CA ASN A 46 -7.61 -0.11 -4.49
C ASN A 46 -8.40 -0.87 -3.41
N LEU A 47 -7.74 -1.31 -2.33
CA LEU A 47 -8.41 -1.97 -1.21
C LEU A 47 -9.40 -1.06 -0.48
N TRP A 48 -9.03 0.21 -0.26
CA TRP A 48 -9.92 1.20 0.33
C TRP A 48 -11.19 1.39 -0.51
N ALA A 49 -11.04 1.50 -1.84
CA ALA A 49 -12.16 1.68 -2.75
C ALA A 49 -13.07 0.44 -2.79
N ALA A 50 -12.49 -0.76 -2.77
CA ALA A 50 -13.24 -2.02 -2.82
C ALA A 50 -13.98 -2.32 -1.51
N GLU A 51 -13.29 -2.22 -0.37
CA GLU A 51 -13.79 -2.68 0.93
C GLU A 51 -14.53 -1.58 1.72
N ARG A 52 -14.34 -0.32 1.33
CA ARG A 52 -14.88 0.87 2.03
C ARG A 52 -14.72 0.79 3.55
N PRO A 53 -13.49 0.54 4.06
CA PRO A 53 -13.29 0.29 5.48
C PRO A 53 -13.50 1.57 6.30
N ARG A 54 -13.85 1.40 7.58
CA ARG A 54 -13.96 2.53 8.53
C ARG A 54 -12.61 3.10 8.95
N ALA A 55 -11.55 2.31 8.81
CA ALA A 55 -10.17 2.69 9.13
C ALA A 55 -9.20 1.69 8.50
N VAL A 56 -7.95 2.11 8.33
CA VAL A 56 -6.82 1.27 7.90
C VAL A 56 -5.76 1.30 8.99
N PHE A 57 -5.25 0.13 9.36
CA PHE A 57 -4.10 -0.02 10.22
C PHE A 57 -3.02 -0.80 9.48
N VAL A 58 -1.83 -0.22 9.36
CA VAL A 58 -0.67 -0.87 8.74
C VAL A 58 0.32 -1.21 9.85
N ALA A 59 0.58 -2.49 10.05
CA ALA A 59 1.59 -2.97 10.97
C ALA A 59 2.94 -3.09 10.26
N TRP A 60 4.02 -2.78 10.97
CA TRP A 60 5.39 -2.92 10.49
C TRP A 60 6.19 -3.71 11.53
N ASP A 61 7.15 -4.49 11.06
CA ASP A 61 8.16 -5.12 11.90
C ASP A 61 9.10 -4.06 12.49
N THR A 62 9.60 -4.34 13.71
CA THR A 62 10.58 -3.53 14.44
C THR A 62 12.01 -4.00 14.24
#